data_AF-A0A849MBY3-F1
#
_entry.id   AF-A0A849MBY3-F1
#
_cell.length_a   1.000
_cell.length_b   1.000
_cell.length_c   1.000
_cell.angle_alpha   90.00
_cell.angle_beta   90.00
_cell.angle_gamma   90.00
#
_symmetry.space_group_name_H-M   'P 1'
#
loop_
_entity.id
_entity.type
_entity.pdbx_description
1 polymer ?
#
loop_
_entity_poly.entity_id
_entity_poly.type
_entity_poly.pdbx_seq_one_letter_code
_entity_poly.pdbx_strand_id
1 'polypeptide(L)'
;MIEQILIIVGAGIFGILGSAHLLFTFFTDKFLARKAEVVSEMKNTTPILTDQTTMWKAWIGFNASHSLGAIIFSLLYLILSIFHMDLFFTTTTFIWLAVVNSISYLFLAKRYWFKDPFIGILIATFVFFLAAILIEIKMV
;
A
#
# COMPACT_ATOMS: atom_id res chain seq x y z
N MET A 1 7.90 -4.20 -23.02
CA MET A 1 7.35 -2.83 -22.93
C MET A 1 6.00 -2.82 -22.21
N ILE A 2 5.05 -3.70 -22.59
CA ILE A 2 3.75 -3.79 -21.91
C ILE A 2 3.91 -4.18 -20.43
N GLU A 3 4.80 -5.12 -20.12
CA GLU A 3 5.10 -5.59 -18.76
C GLU A 3 5.56 -4.43 -17.87
N GLN A 4 6.49 -3.63 -18.41
CA GLN A 4 7.03 -2.45 -17.74
C GLN A 4 5.92 -1.44 -17.44
N ILE A 5 5.04 -1.16 -18.41
CA ILE A 5 3.89 -0.26 -18.22
C ILE A 5 2.95 -0.81 -17.15
N LEU A 6 2.64 -2.10 -17.16
CA LEU A 6 1.77 -2.74 -16.16
C LEU A 6 2.36 -2.62 -14.74
N ILE A 7 3.66 -2.86 -14.59
CA ILE A 7 4.36 -2.70 -13.30
C ILE A 7 4.34 -1.24 -12.85
N ILE A 8 4.65 -0.29 -13.74
CA ILE A 8 4.61 1.15 -13.44
C ILE A 8 3.21 1.59 -13.02
N VAL A 9 2.16 1.14 -13.70
CA VAL A 9 0.76 1.45 -13.36
C VAL A 9 0.40 0.88 -11.99
N GLY A 10 0.70 -0.40 -11.74
CA GLY A 10 0.44 -1.04 -10.44
C GLY A 10 1.16 -0.34 -9.30
N ALA A 11 2.45 -0.05 -9.48
CA ALA A 11 3.27 0.67 -8.50
C ALA A 11 2.76 2.10 -8.30
N GLY A 12 2.39 2.80 -9.38
CA GLY A 12 1.85 4.15 -9.34
C GLY A 12 0.55 4.25 -8.53
N ILE A 13 -0.35 3.27 -8.66
CA ILE A 13 -1.58 3.21 -7.85
C ILE A 13 -1.24 3.12 -6.36
N PHE A 14 -0.33 2.24 -5.96
CA PHE A 14 0.13 2.15 -4.56
C PHE A 14 0.76 3.46 -4.08
N GLY A 15 1.55 4.13 -4.92
CA GLY A 15 2.18 5.41 -4.59
C GLY A 15 1.17 6.52 -4.37
N ILE A 16 0.17 6.63 -5.25
CA ILE A 16 -0.92 7.62 -5.13
C ILE A 16 -1.75 7.36 -3.88
N LEU A 17 -2.20 6.12 -3.68
CA LEU A 17 -3.01 5.74 -2.51
C LEU A 17 -2.24 5.96 -1.20
N GLY A 18 -0.99 5.52 -1.13
CA GLY A 18 -0.14 5.71 0.04
C GLY A 18 0.12 7.19 0.34
N SER A 19 0.40 8.00 -0.69
CA SER A 19 0.63 9.44 -0.52
C SER A 19 -0.64 10.18 -0.09
N ALA A 20 -1.79 9.85 -0.68
CA ALA A 20 -3.07 10.42 -0.27
C ALA A 20 -3.42 10.02 1.18
N HIS A 21 -3.20 8.76 1.56
CA HIS A 21 -3.42 8.30 2.93
C HIS A 21 -2.50 9.02 3.93
N LEU A 22 -1.24 9.24 3.57
CA LEU A 22 -0.30 10.00 4.40
C LEU A 22 -0.75 11.45 4.57
N LEU A 23 -1.17 12.08 3.47
CA LEU A 23 -1.71 13.44 3.48
C LEU A 23 -2.93 13.51 4.40
N PHE A 24 -3.85 12.56 4.28
CA PHE A 24 -5.06 12.52 5.10
C PHE A 24 -4.76 12.30 6.58
N THR A 25 -3.71 11.54 6.89
CA THR A 25 -3.27 11.25 8.27
C THR A 25 -2.76 12.50 8.98
N PHE A 26 -1.98 13.36 8.32
CA PHE A 26 -1.30 14.49 8.98
C PHE A 26 -1.95 15.85 8.74
N PHE A 27 -2.64 16.03 7.62
CA PHE A 27 -3.05 17.36 7.15
C PHE A 27 -4.55 17.51 6.96
N THR A 28 -5.35 16.51 7.31
CA THR A 28 -6.82 16.57 7.21
C THR A 28 -7.50 15.96 8.42
N ASP A 29 -8.82 16.12 8.50
CA ASP A 29 -9.69 15.50 9.49
C ASP A 29 -10.32 14.16 9.02
N LYS A 30 -9.98 13.66 7.82
CA LYS A 30 -10.63 12.48 7.22
C LYS A 30 -10.51 11.19 8.03
N PHE A 31 -9.48 11.07 8.88
CA PHE A 31 -9.29 9.92 9.77
C PHE A 31 -9.63 10.20 11.24
N LEU A 32 -10.32 11.30 11.53
CA LEU A 32 -10.91 11.52 12.85
C LEU A 32 -12.13 10.62 13.05
N ALA A 33 -12.34 10.21 14.30
CA ALA A 33 -13.64 9.68 14.70
C ALA A 33 -14.71 10.76 14.55
N ARG A 34 -15.89 10.38 14.06
CA ARG A 34 -17.01 11.32 13.82
C ARG A 34 -17.48 12.02 15.10
N LYS A 35 -17.39 11.36 16.25
CA LYS A 35 -17.75 11.92 17.56
C LYS A 35 -16.51 12.51 18.22
N ALA A 36 -16.57 13.80 18.57
CA ALA A 36 -15.46 14.51 19.21
C ALA A 36 -15.03 13.88 20.55
N GLU A 37 -15.99 13.33 21.31
CA GLU A 37 -15.75 12.60 22.56
C GLU A 37 -14.78 11.43 22.35
N VAL A 38 -14.93 10.66 21.26
CA VAL A 38 -14.04 9.53 20.95
C VAL A 38 -12.62 10.00 20.66
N VAL A 39 -12.46 11.12 19.95
CA VAL A 39 -11.15 11.73 19.73
C VAL A 39 -10.52 12.18 21.05
N SER A 40 -11.32 12.73 21.97
CA SER A 40 -10.87 13.11 23.32
C SER A 40 -10.41 11.89 24.12
N GLU A 41 -11.21 10.83 24.17
CA GLU A 41 -10.86 9.58 24.86
C GLU A 41 -9.59 8.95 24.30
N MET A 42 -9.44 8.88 22.96
CA MET A 42 -8.23 8.37 22.34
C MET A 42 -6.96 9.14 22.75
N LYS A 43 -7.08 10.44 23.03
CA LYS A 43 -5.96 11.26 23.50
C LYS A 43 -5.63 11.05 24.98
N ASN A 44 -6.61 10.64 25.79
CA ASN A 44 -6.48 10.50 27.24
C ASN A 44 -6.33 9.05 27.72
N THR A 45 -6.43 8.07 26.81
CA THR A 45 -6.24 6.66 27.12
C THR A 45 -5.06 6.05 26.35
N THR A 46 -4.57 4.91 26.82
CA THR A 46 -3.42 4.19 26.26
C THR A 46 -3.81 2.76 25.88
N PRO A 47 -3.08 2.10 24.97
CA PRO A 47 -3.23 0.67 24.75
C PRO A 47 -2.96 -0.12 26.04
N ILE A 48 -3.58 -1.30 26.19
CA ILE A 48 -3.26 -2.23 27.29
C ILE A 48 -1.78 -2.66 27.27
N LEU A 49 -1.19 -2.75 26.06
CA LEU A 49 0.19 -3.17 25.87
C LEU A 49 1.21 -2.26 26.58
N THR A 50 0.96 -0.94 26.63
CA THR A 50 1.89 0.05 27.21
C THR A 50 1.22 1.40 27.42
N ASP A 51 1.65 2.14 28.44
CA ASP A 51 1.27 3.52 28.75
C ASP A 51 2.17 4.58 28.09
N GLN A 52 3.23 4.18 27.38
CA GLN A 52 4.20 5.09 26.74
C GLN A 52 3.62 5.83 25.52
N THR A 53 2.45 5.43 25.03
CA THR A 53 1.77 6.05 23.90
C THR A 53 0.26 6.09 24.15
N THR A 54 -0.41 7.10 23.60
CA THR A 54 -1.87 7.19 23.66
C THR A 54 -2.49 6.46 22.48
N MET A 55 -3.76 6.06 22.60
CA MET A 55 -4.51 5.49 21.47
C MET A 55 -4.50 6.44 20.26
N TRP A 56 -4.48 7.75 20.49
CA TRP A 56 -4.36 8.78 19.47
C TRP A 56 -2.99 8.74 18.76
N LYS A 57 -1.89 8.74 19.51
CA LYS A 57 -0.54 8.66 18.93
C LYS A 57 -0.34 7.34 18.17
N ALA A 58 -0.83 6.23 18.70
CA ALA A 58 -0.82 4.94 18.02
C ALA A 58 -1.62 4.96 16.71
N TRP A 59 -2.82 5.56 16.72
CA TRP A 59 -3.66 5.70 15.52
C TRP A 59 -2.95 6.48 14.41
N ILE A 60 -2.35 7.63 14.73
CA ILE A 60 -1.57 8.40 13.76
C ILE A 60 -0.36 7.59 13.28
N GLY A 61 0.40 7.00 14.20
CA GLY A 61 1.60 6.23 13.88
C GLY A 61 1.33 5.02 12.97
N PHE A 62 0.26 4.26 13.23
CA PHE A 62 -0.11 3.11 12.41
C PHE A 62 -0.61 3.50 11.01
N ASN A 63 -1.35 4.60 10.89
CA ASN A 63 -1.77 5.10 9.57
C ASN A 63 -0.58 5.65 8.76
N ALA A 64 0.34 6.34 9.44
CA ALA A 64 1.57 6.83 8.82
C ALA A 64 2.48 5.68 8.37
N SER A 65 2.69 4.66 9.21
CA SER A 65 3.52 3.50 8.85
C SER A 65 2.90 2.67 7.73
N HIS A 66 1.57 2.52 7.73
CA HIS A 66 0.84 1.89 6.62
C HIS A 66 1.07 2.63 5.29
N SER A 67 0.97 3.96 5.31
CA SER A 67 1.23 4.80 4.13
C SER A 67 2.67 4.65 3.64
N LEU A 68 3.65 4.68 4.54
CA LEU A 68 5.06 4.50 4.20
C LEU A 68 5.31 3.13 3.55
N GLY A 69 4.66 2.07 4.03
CA GLY A 69 4.74 0.75 3.41
C GLY A 69 4.31 0.77 1.94
N ALA A 70 3.18 1.40 1.63
CA ALA A 70 2.69 1.53 0.26
C ALA A 70 3.60 2.42 -0.62
N ILE A 71 4.10 3.53 -0.09
CA ILE A 71 4.99 4.45 -0.81
C ILE A 71 6.34 3.81 -1.12
N ILE A 72 6.98 3.17 -0.12
CA ILE A 72 8.28 2.53 -0.31
C ILE A 72 8.15 1.36 -1.30
N PHE A 73 7.08 0.57 -1.20
CA PHE A 73 6.77 -0.46 -2.18
C PHE A 73 6.64 0.13 -3.59
N SER A 74 5.87 1.21 -3.76
CA SER A 74 5.71 1.91 -5.03
C SER A 74 7.07 2.35 -5.60
N LEU A 75 7.88 3.05 -4.82
CA LEU A 75 9.20 3.54 -5.23
C LEU A 75 10.13 2.41 -5.63
N LEU A 76 10.16 1.31 -4.87
CA LEU A 76 10.98 0.13 -5.20
C LEU A 76 10.62 -0.42 -6.58
N TYR A 77 9.33 -0.66 -6.85
CA TYR A 77 8.91 -1.23 -8.14
C TYR A 77 8.99 -0.24 -9.30
N LEU A 78 8.87 1.06 -9.05
CA LEU A 78 9.17 2.10 -10.04
C LEU A 78 10.65 2.12 -10.40
N ILE A 79 11.55 2.07 -9.40
CA ILE A 79 13.00 2.03 -9.64
C ILE A 79 13.36 0.76 -10.42
N LEU A 80 12.88 -0.40 -9.98
CA LEU A 80 13.14 -1.67 -10.65
C LEU A 80 12.61 -1.66 -12.09
N SER A 81 11.37 -1.21 -12.32
CA SER A 81 10.79 -1.22 -13.67
C SER A 81 11.42 -0.19 -14.61
N ILE A 82 11.82 0.98 -14.12
CA ILE A 82 12.39 2.04 -14.96
C ILE A 82 13.87 1.79 -15.26
N PHE A 83 14.65 1.41 -14.25
CA PHE A 83 16.12 1.37 -14.34
C PHE A 83 16.70 -0.05 -14.39
N HIS A 84 15.96 -1.07 -13.96
CA HIS A 84 16.47 -2.45 -13.79
C HIS A 84 15.47 -3.51 -14.26
N MET A 85 14.81 -3.24 -15.40
CA MET A 85 13.74 -4.11 -15.93
C MET A 85 14.23 -5.53 -16.24
N ASP A 86 15.51 -5.68 -16.57
CA ASP A 86 16.21 -6.94 -16.81
C ASP A 86 16.19 -7.91 -15.62
N LEU A 87 16.12 -7.39 -14.38
CA LEU A 87 16.05 -8.23 -13.18
C LEU A 87 14.79 -9.11 -13.15
N PHE A 88 13.67 -8.60 -13.66
CA PHE A 88 12.42 -9.36 -13.71
C PHE A 88 12.48 -10.56 -14.68
N PHE A 89 13.33 -10.49 -15.71
CA PHE A 89 13.56 -11.58 -16.65
C PHE A 89 14.71 -12.51 -16.22
N THR A 90 15.54 -12.07 -15.28
CA THR A 90 16.56 -12.93 -14.64
C THR A 90 15.91 -13.81 -13.56
N THR A 91 14.94 -13.27 -12.82
CA THR A 91 14.14 -14.01 -11.85
C THR A 91 12.74 -13.43 -11.71
N THR A 92 11.73 -14.28 -11.85
CA THR A 92 10.32 -13.88 -11.70
C THR A 92 9.93 -13.67 -10.24
N THR A 93 10.79 -14.01 -9.28
CA THR A 93 10.52 -13.82 -7.85
C THR A 93 10.15 -12.38 -7.52
N PHE A 94 10.82 -11.38 -8.12
CA PHE A 94 10.51 -9.98 -7.85
C PHE A 94 9.09 -9.60 -8.27
N ILE A 95 8.61 -10.04 -9.44
CA ILE A 95 7.25 -9.68 -9.86
C ILE A 95 6.19 -10.43 -9.05
N TRP A 96 6.44 -11.69 -8.68
CA TRP A 96 5.53 -12.44 -7.80
C TRP A 96 5.47 -11.89 -6.38
N LEU A 97 6.56 -11.32 -5.85
CA LEU A 97 6.53 -10.60 -4.58
C LEU A 97 5.60 -9.37 -4.66
N ALA A 98 5.54 -8.68 -5.80
CA ALA A 98 4.59 -7.58 -6.03
C ALA A 98 3.15 -8.09 -5.94
N VAL A 99 2.87 -9.21 -6.60
CA VAL A 99 1.55 -9.87 -6.59
C VAL A 99 1.17 -10.25 -5.16
N VAL A 100 2.02 -10.97 -4.43
CA VAL A 100 1.76 -11.39 -3.04
C VAL A 100 1.49 -10.18 -2.15
N ASN A 101 2.34 -9.15 -2.20
CA ASN A 101 2.14 -7.93 -1.43
C ASN A 101 0.79 -7.27 -1.77
N SER A 102 0.46 -7.16 -3.06
CA SER A 102 -0.80 -6.55 -3.49
C SER A 102 -2.03 -7.33 -3.04
N ILE A 103 -1.99 -8.67 -3.06
CA ILE A 103 -3.04 -9.54 -2.52
C ILE A 103 -3.18 -9.37 -1.01
N SER A 104 -2.08 -9.27 -0.26
CA SER A 104 -2.11 -9.01 1.18
C SER A 104 -2.81 -7.69 1.50
N TYR A 105 -2.48 -6.62 0.77
CA TYR A 105 -3.17 -5.34 0.89
C TYR A 105 -4.64 -5.43 0.48
N LEU A 106 -4.96 -6.18 -0.58
CA LEU A 106 -6.33 -6.37 -1.06
C LEU A 106 -7.19 -7.08 0.00
N PHE A 107 -6.64 -8.09 0.66
CA PHE A 107 -7.29 -8.79 1.76
C PHE A 107 -7.59 -7.85 2.94
N LEU A 108 -6.60 -7.04 3.34
CA LEU A 108 -6.80 -6.04 4.40
C LEU A 108 -7.84 -5.00 4.00
N ALA A 109 -7.80 -4.52 2.75
CA ALA A 109 -8.77 -3.57 2.22
C ALA A 109 -10.20 -4.10 2.26
N LYS A 110 -10.39 -5.37 1.87
CA LYS A 110 -11.69 -6.04 1.90
C LYS A 110 -12.22 -6.22 3.32
N ARG A 111 -11.34 -6.51 4.29
CA ARG A 111 -11.74 -6.91 5.64
C ARG A 111 -11.88 -5.74 6.61
N TYR A 112 -11.07 -4.71 6.47
CA TYR A 112 -10.89 -3.66 7.48
C TYR A 112 -11.04 -2.23 6.94
N TRP A 113 -10.94 -2.01 5.63
CA TRP A 113 -11.00 -0.66 5.05
C TRP A 113 -12.33 -0.44 4.31
N PHE A 114 -12.31 0.47 3.34
CA PHE A 114 -13.48 0.90 2.57
C PHE A 114 -13.26 0.72 1.07
N LYS A 115 -14.32 0.98 0.30
CA LYS A 115 -14.42 0.63 -1.13
C LYS A 115 -13.33 1.24 -2.00
N ASP A 116 -12.98 2.50 -1.78
CA ASP A 116 -12.09 3.24 -2.67
C ASP A 116 -10.66 2.66 -2.73
N PRO A 117 -9.94 2.45 -1.60
CA PRO A 117 -8.64 1.78 -1.64
C PRO A 117 -8.76 0.33 -2.13
N PHE A 118 -9.87 -0.37 -1.83
CA PHE A 118 -10.08 -1.73 -2.33
C PHE A 118 -10.09 -1.80 -3.86
N ILE A 119 -10.80 -0.90 -4.53
CA ILE A 119 -10.87 -0.88 -6.01
C ILE A 119 -9.49 -0.58 -6.60
N GLY A 120 -8.79 0.42 -6.08
CA GLY A 120 -7.44 0.75 -6.56
C GLY A 120 -6.48 -0.42 -6.42
N ILE A 121 -6.46 -1.06 -5.26
CA ILE A 121 -5.58 -2.21 -4.99
C ILE A 121 -5.99 -3.43 -5.82
N LEU A 122 -7.29 -3.63 -6.10
CA LEU A 122 -7.74 -4.71 -6.98
C LEU A 122 -7.19 -4.53 -8.41
N ILE A 123 -7.24 -3.31 -8.94
CA ILE A 123 -6.68 -2.97 -10.25
C ILE A 123 -5.16 -3.19 -10.23
N ALA A 124 -4.45 -2.69 -9.21
CA ALA A 124 -3.01 -2.86 -9.05
C ALA A 124 -2.61 -4.35 -9.00
N THR A 125 -3.36 -5.16 -8.23
CA THR A 125 -3.17 -6.60 -8.12
C THR A 125 -3.31 -7.28 -9.49
N PHE A 126 -4.34 -6.92 -10.24
CA PHE A 126 -4.59 -7.48 -11.56
C PHE A 126 -3.46 -7.16 -12.55
N VAL A 127 -2.99 -5.90 -12.60
CA VAL A 127 -1.91 -5.52 -13.53
C VAL A 127 -0.55 -6.12 -13.12
N PHE A 128 -0.24 -6.24 -11.83
CA PHE A 128 0.96 -6.97 -11.39
C PHE A 128 0.89 -8.46 -11.76
N PHE A 129 -0.26 -9.09 -11.58
CA PHE A 129 -0.47 -10.48 -11.96
C PHE A 129 -0.30 -10.69 -13.47
N LEU A 130 -0.92 -9.83 -14.30
CA LEU A 130 -0.73 -9.88 -15.75
C LEU A 130 0.73 -9.67 -16.16
N ALA A 131 1.45 -8.74 -15.52
CA ALA A 131 2.88 -8.55 -15.78
C ALA A 131 3.68 -9.82 -15.44
N ALA A 132 3.38 -10.47 -14.31
CA ALA A 132 4.04 -11.71 -13.91
C ALA A 132 3.89 -12.81 -14.96
N ILE A 133 2.66 -13.04 -15.43
CA ILE A 133 2.36 -14.05 -16.45
C ILE A 133 3.06 -13.72 -17.78
N LEU A 134 3.04 -12.47 -18.21
CA LEU A 134 3.70 -12.05 -19.46
C LEU A 134 5.22 -12.22 -19.41
N ILE A 135 5.83 -11.96 -18.25
CA ILE A 135 7.26 -12.17 -18.04
C ILE A 135 7.58 -13.67 -18.10
N GLU A 136 6.81 -14.51 -17.40
CA GLU A 136 7.01 -15.97 -17.41
C GLU A 136 6.92 -16.55 -18.82
N ILE A 137 5.91 -16.18 -19.60
CA ILE A 137 5.74 -16.66 -20.98
C ILE A 137 6.95 -16.32 -21.85
N LYS A 138 7.61 -15.18 -21.62
CA LYS A 138 8.78 -14.74 -22.40
C LYS A 138 10.10 -15.36 -21.96
N MET A 139 10.12 -16.02 -20.80
CA MET A 139 11.30 -16.71 -20.28
C MET A 139 11.37 -18.17 -20.73
N VAL A 140 10.27 -18.72 -21.25
CA VAL A 140 10.19 -20.06 -21.86
C VAL A 140 10.57 -19.97 -23.34
#